data_AF-A0A8H6G672-F1
#
_entry.id   AF-A0A8H6G672-F1
#
_cell.length_a   1.000
_cell.length_b   1.000
_cell.length_c   1.000
_cell.angle_alpha   90.00
_cell.angle_beta   90.00
_cell.angle_gamma   90.00
#
_symmetry.space_group_name_H-M   'P 1'
#
loop_
_entity.id
_entity.type
_entity.pdbx_description
1 polymer ?
#
loop_
_entity_poly.entity_id
_entity_poly.type
_entity_poly.pdbx_seq_one_letter_code
_entity_poly.pdbx_strand_id
1 'polypeptide(L)'
;MAEIDSLLQTVMFTIYGNQYESREEHLLLTMFQSVLTYQFDNTPDYSSLLRANTPVSRMMTTYTRRGPGQSYLKVVLQDKINPVIELKDVDLEINPLKVYANMIEREEEDPGSVSDSLPRGVTAEEAAENPRVQEIIAPRLMKLIELANSFLEKIIQGLDETPYGIRWICKQIRSLSKRKYPDANDQTVCTLIGGFFFLRFINPAIVTPRSYMLIDGQPAENPRRTLTYIAKMLQNLANKPSYAKEPYMLKLQPFIHQNKERVNKFMLDLCEVQDFYESLEMDNYVALSKKDLELSITLNEVYATHALLEKHSAALGKDDDSHLNVILQELGPAPAQLLRKENRAINLPLFSKWEHAIDDLTAALDITQEEVYFMEAKATFVQILRSLPPNSSVGRRPLRLDRVAEAAATLKNDAVMVRKGIRSMELLSQLQELRVVDKSDGFSLLRDEVESELIHLGSLKEKVLEETKKLEEVFRTIRDHNSYLVGQLETYKSYLHNVRSQSEGKSRGKQKVQALGPYKFTHQQLEKEGVIQRSNVPENRRANIFFNFNSPLPGTFVISLHYKGRNRGLLELDLKLDDLLEMQKDNTEALDLEYVQFNVTKVLALLNKRFARKKGW
;
A
#
# COMPACT_ATOMS: atom_id res chain seq x y z
N MET A 1 18.23 -15.48 2.04
CA MET A 1 17.07 -15.03 2.84
C MET A 1 16.90 -13.52 2.75
N ALA A 2 17.89 -12.70 3.15
CA ALA A 2 17.82 -11.25 2.98
C ALA A 2 17.65 -10.80 1.51
N GLU A 3 18.29 -11.49 0.56
CA GLU A 3 18.10 -11.27 -0.89
C GLU A 3 16.63 -11.40 -1.33
N ILE A 4 15.90 -12.39 -0.79
CA ILE A 4 14.49 -12.63 -1.11
C ILE A 4 13.62 -11.51 -0.53
N ASP A 5 13.87 -11.11 0.72
CA ASP A 5 13.12 -10.02 1.35
C ASP A 5 13.34 -8.71 0.55
N SER A 6 14.55 -8.45 0.07
CA SER A 6 14.84 -7.29 -0.81
C SER A 6 14.09 -7.36 -2.14
N LEU A 7 14.13 -8.51 -2.82
CA LEU A 7 13.42 -8.70 -4.08
C LEU A 7 11.90 -8.50 -3.91
N LEU A 8 11.33 -9.07 -2.85
CA LEU A 8 9.90 -8.93 -2.54
C LEU A 8 9.51 -7.47 -2.29
N GLN A 9 10.37 -6.70 -1.61
CA GLN A 9 10.12 -5.28 -1.39
C GLN A 9 10.10 -4.52 -2.73
N THR A 10 11.12 -4.71 -3.57
CA THR A 10 11.20 -4.06 -4.87
C THR A 10 10.02 -4.44 -5.77
N VAL A 11 9.64 -5.71 -5.83
CA VAL A 11 8.51 -6.16 -6.66
C VAL A 11 7.18 -5.59 -6.17
N MET A 12 6.91 -5.62 -4.86
CA MET A 12 5.59 -5.26 -4.31
C MET A 12 5.35 -3.78 -4.06
N PHE A 13 6.41 -3.01 -3.80
CA PHE A 13 6.31 -1.60 -3.45
C PHE A 13 6.90 -0.67 -4.52
N THR A 14 7.73 -1.19 -5.42
CA THR A 14 8.39 -0.38 -6.45
C THR A 14 7.89 -0.74 -7.85
N ILE A 15 7.99 -2.00 -8.28
CA ILE A 15 7.58 -2.45 -9.63
C ILE A 15 6.06 -2.48 -9.77
N TYR A 16 5.35 -3.09 -8.80
CA TYR A 16 3.88 -3.11 -8.71
C TYR A 16 3.40 -2.28 -7.51
N GLY A 17 4.08 -1.14 -7.31
CA GLY A 17 3.88 -0.27 -6.15
C GLY A 17 2.55 0.46 -6.16
N ASN A 18 1.93 0.67 -7.32
CA ASN A 18 0.66 1.36 -7.46
C ASN A 18 -0.51 0.44 -7.10
N GLN A 19 -0.63 0.15 -5.80
CA GLN A 19 -1.66 -0.72 -5.20
C GLN A 19 -3.12 -0.29 -5.42
N TYR A 20 -3.36 0.87 -6.04
CA TYR A 20 -4.68 1.38 -6.35
C TYR A 20 -5.01 1.32 -7.85
N GLU A 21 -4.04 0.97 -8.70
CA GLU A 21 -4.27 0.68 -10.12
C GLU A 21 -4.59 -0.79 -10.30
N SER A 22 -5.78 -1.08 -10.84
CA SER A 22 -6.30 -2.44 -11.03
C SER A 22 -5.34 -3.31 -11.83
N ARG A 23 -4.72 -2.76 -12.88
CA ARG A 23 -3.80 -3.49 -13.74
C ARG A 23 -2.55 -3.97 -13.01
N GLU A 24 -1.86 -3.09 -12.29
CA GLU A 24 -0.67 -3.48 -11.51
C GLU A 24 -1.03 -4.50 -10.44
N GLU A 25 -2.20 -4.33 -9.80
CA GLU A 25 -2.70 -5.28 -8.83
C GLU A 25 -2.95 -6.67 -9.45
N HIS A 26 -3.63 -6.72 -10.58
CA HIS A 26 -3.90 -7.97 -11.30
C HIS A 26 -2.60 -8.64 -11.78
N LEU A 27 -1.64 -7.88 -12.31
CA LEU A 27 -0.31 -8.40 -12.68
C LEU A 27 0.47 -8.95 -11.48
N LEU A 28 0.38 -8.28 -10.32
CA LEU A 28 0.98 -8.81 -9.10
C LEU A 28 0.28 -10.12 -8.67
N LEU A 29 -1.05 -10.20 -8.79
CA LEU A 29 -1.81 -11.39 -8.44
C LEU A 29 -1.53 -12.58 -9.38
N THR A 30 -1.23 -12.37 -10.66
CA THR A 30 -0.79 -13.48 -11.55
C THR A 30 0.57 -14.02 -11.14
N MET A 31 1.49 -13.17 -10.68
CA MET A 31 2.75 -13.63 -10.06
C MET A 31 2.46 -14.48 -8.81
N PHE A 32 1.54 -14.03 -7.94
CA PHE A 32 1.10 -14.82 -6.78
C PHE A 32 0.58 -16.20 -7.18
N GLN A 33 -0.22 -16.28 -8.24
CA GLN A 33 -0.75 -17.53 -8.76
C GLN A 33 0.35 -18.53 -9.12
N SER A 34 1.34 -18.08 -9.90
CA SER A 34 2.44 -18.91 -10.39
C SER A 34 3.28 -19.42 -9.23
N VAL A 35 3.62 -18.55 -8.28
CA VAL A 35 4.45 -18.89 -7.13
C VAL A 35 3.70 -19.79 -6.14
N LEU A 36 2.41 -19.54 -5.89
CA LEU A 36 1.57 -20.42 -5.08
C LEU A 36 1.42 -21.80 -5.74
N THR A 37 1.15 -21.85 -7.04
CA THR A 37 1.04 -23.10 -7.80
C THR A 37 2.32 -23.92 -7.67
N TYR A 38 3.48 -23.30 -7.91
CA TYR A 38 4.77 -23.96 -7.75
C TYR A 38 4.98 -24.50 -6.33
N GLN A 39 4.64 -23.72 -5.29
CA GLN A 39 4.79 -24.20 -3.91
C GLN A 39 3.86 -25.37 -3.62
N PHE A 40 2.60 -25.30 -4.06
CA PHE A 40 1.65 -26.38 -3.89
C PHE A 40 2.16 -27.65 -4.57
N ASP A 41 2.62 -27.58 -5.82
CA ASP A 41 3.07 -28.77 -6.56
C ASP A 41 4.30 -29.42 -5.89
N ASN A 42 5.24 -28.61 -5.38
CA ASN A 42 6.52 -29.08 -4.82
C ASN A 42 6.53 -29.38 -3.31
N THR A 43 5.46 -29.11 -2.56
CA THR A 43 5.42 -29.39 -1.11
C THR A 43 4.77 -30.75 -0.86
N PRO A 44 5.48 -31.76 -0.31
CA PRO A 44 4.92 -33.10 -0.11
C PRO A 44 3.97 -33.15 1.09
N ASP A 45 4.29 -32.47 2.19
CA ASP A 45 3.51 -32.52 3.42
C ASP A 45 2.49 -31.38 3.51
N TYR A 46 1.24 -31.79 3.69
CA TYR A 46 0.10 -30.92 3.88
C TYR A 46 0.22 -30.06 5.15
N SER A 47 0.77 -30.61 6.23
CA SER A 47 0.73 -29.97 7.55
C SER A 47 1.68 -28.77 7.69
N SER A 48 2.72 -28.73 6.85
CA SER A 48 3.73 -27.68 6.78
C SER A 48 3.50 -26.68 5.64
N LEU A 49 2.64 -27.02 4.67
CA LEU A 49 2.27 -26.17 3.55
C LEU A 49 1.67 -24.85 4.03
N LEU A 50 2.21 -23.74 3.53
CA LEU A 50 1.89 -22.39 4.01
C LEU A 50 1.97 -22.26 5.53
N ARG A 51 2.78 -23.02 6.27
CA ARG A 51 3.08 -22.75 7.69
C ARG A 51 4.55 -22.49 7.91
N ALA A 52 5.40 -23.20 7.18
CA ALA A 52 6.82 -22.94 7.14
C ALA A 52 7.13 -21.52 6.63
N ASN A 53 8.25 -20.97 7.08
CA ASN A 53 8.80 -19.69 6.60
C ASN A 53 9.44 -19.88 5.22
N THR A 54 8.61 -20.10 4.20
CA THR A 54 9.00 -20.19 2.79
C THR A 54 9.00 -18.81 2.11
N PRO A 55 9.66 -18.65 0.95
CA PRO A 55 9.60 -17.42 0.17
C PRO A 55 8.16 -16.95 -0.11
N VAL A 56 7.27 -17.88 -0.48
CA VAL A 56 5.84 -17.58 -0.73
C VAL A 56 5.12 -17.13 0.54
N SER A 57 5.44 -17.72 1.68
CA SER A 57 4.86 -17.30 2.96
C SER A 57 5.27 -15.87 3.36
N ARG A 58 6.50 -15.48 3.02
CA ARG A 58 7.00 -14.11 3.20
C ARG A 58 6.34 -13.17 2.20
N MET A 59 6.24 -13.59 0.94
CA MET A 59 5.54 -12.86 -0.12
C MET A 59 4.10 -12.51 0.31
N MET A 60 3.34 -13.49 0.80
CA MET A 60 2.00 -13.27 1.37
C MET A 60 1.99 -12.30 2.55
N THR A 61 2.97 -12.41 3.47
CA THR A 61 3.08 -11.52 4.63
C THR A 61 3.44 -10.08 4.22
N THR A 62 4.27 -9.91 3.20
CA THR A 62 4.65 -8.61 2.67
C THR A 62 3.48 -7.96 1.94
N TYR A 63 2.71 -8.74 1.17
CA TYR A 63 1.54 -8.25 0.45
C TYR A 63 0.44 -7.74 1.39
N THR A 64 0.18 -8.43 2.51
CA THR A 64 -0.82 -7.98 3.49
C THR A 64 -0.45 -6.67 4.20
N ARG A 65 0.82 -6.25 4.12
CA ARG A 65 1.29 -4.96 4.64
C ARG A 65 1.10 -3.80 3.67
N ARG A 66 0.60 -4.03 2.45
CA ARG A 66 0.22 -2.97 1.52
C ARG A 66 -0.98 -2.18 2.04
N GLY A 67 -1.18 -0.98 1.51
CA GLY A 67 -2.16 -0.01 2.01
C GLY A 67 -3.59 -0.53 2.16
N PRO A 68 -4.14 -1.31 1.20
CA PRO A 68 -5.46 -1.91 1.36
C PRO A 68 -5.55 -2.85 2.58
N GLY A 69 -4.53 -3.70 2.78
CA GLY A 69 -4.46 -4.59 3.94
C GLY A 69 -4.35 -3.83 5.26
N GLN A 70 -3.53 -2.77 5.31
CA GLN A 70 -3.43 -1.91 6.50
C GLN A 70 -4.74 -1.17 6.80
N SER A 71 -5.42 -0.68 5.77
CA SER A 71 -6.70 0.04 5.90
C SER A 71 -7.76 -0.87 6.51
N TYR A 72 -7.83 -2.12 6.03
CA TYR A 72 -8.70 -3.15 6.61
C TYR A 72 -8.39 -3.42 8.09
N LEU A 73 -7.11 -3.65 8.44
CA LEU A 73 -6.71 -3.90 9.83
C LEU A 73 -7.09 -2.73 10.75
N LYS A 74 -6.98 -1.49 10.26
CA LYS A 74 -7.38 -0.30 11.00
C LYS A 74 -8.89 -0.30 11.27
N VAL A 75 -9.71 -0.55 10.24
CA VAL A 75 -11.18 -0.57 10.37
C VAL A 75 -11.66 -1.69 11.30
N VAL A 76 -11.02 -2.85 11.26
CA VAL A 76 -11.49 -4.06 11.95
C VAL A 76 -10.91 -4.24 13.35
N LEU A 77 -9.66 -3.82 13.58
CA LEU A 77 -8.96 -4.13 14.84
C LEU A 77 -8.74 -2.91 15.73
N GLN A 78 -8.68 -1.69 15.19
CA GLN A 78 -8.29 -0.52 15.98
C GLN A 78 -9.28 -0.21 17.11
N ASP A 79 -10.58 -0.30 16.81
CA ASP A 79 -11.67 -0.08 17.77
C ASP A 79 -11.70 -1.13 18.90
N LYS A 80 -11.17 -2.34 18.64
CA LYS A 80 -11.05 -3.42 19.63
C LYS A 80 -9.74 -3.40 20.40
N ILE A 81 -8.65 -2.97 19.78
CA ILE A 81 -7.34 -2.89 20.42
C ILE A 81 -7.29 -1.74 21.42
N ASN A 82 -7.78 -0.55 21.06
CA ASN A 82 -7.68 0.63 21.92
C ASN A 82 -8.23 0.43 23.34
N PRO A 83 -9.45 -0.13 23.54
CA PRO A 83 -9.96 -0.41 24.88
C PRO A 83 -9.08 -1.38 25.68
N VAL A 84 -8.45 -2.37 25.02
CA VAL A 84 -7.54 -3.32 25.70
C VAL A 84 -6.27 -2.62 26.16
N ILE A 85 -5.77 -1.65 25.38
CA ILE A 85 -4.58 -0.85 25.73
C ILE A 85 -4.83 0.05 26.94
N GLU A 86 -6.07 0.50 27.14
CA GLU A 86 -6.46 1.32 28.29
C GLU A 86 -6.50 0.53 29.61
N LEU A 87 -6.66 -0.81 29.56
CA LEU A 87 -6.69 -1.70 30.72
C LEU A 87 -5.29 -1.98 31.31
N LYS A 88 -4.58 -0.94 31.74
CA LYS A 88 -3.20 -1.06 32.26
C LYS A 88 -3.10 -1.87 33.55
N ASP A 89 -4.08 -1.70 34.43
CA ASP A 89 -4.07 -2.28 35.78
C ASP A 89 -4.75 -3.66 35.86
N VAL A 90 -5.35 -4.13 34.77
CA VAL A 90 -6.05 -5.42 34.73
C VAL A 90 -5.10 -6.53 34.31
N ASP A 91 -4.76 -7.41 35.26
CA ASP A 91 -3.99 -8.61 34.98
C ASP A 91 -4.91 -9.78 34.57
N LEU A 92 -4.83 -10.19 33.30
CA LEU A 92 -5.53 -11.35 32.75
C LEU A 92 -4.60 -12.57 32.57
N GLU A 93 -3.53 -12.68 33.35
CA GLU A 93 -2.69 -13.89 33.39
C GLU A 93 -3.51 -15.10 33.87
N ILE A 94 -3.48 -16.17 33.07
CA ILE A 94 -4.22 -17.42 33.30
C ILE A 94 -3.31 -18.64 33.47
N ASN A 95 -1.99 -18.47 33.37
CA ASN A 95 -1.04 -19.54 33.67
C ASN A 95 -1.02 -19.78 35.20
N PRO A 96 -1.44 -20.97 35.67
CA PRO A 96 -1.54 -21.26 37.10
C PRO A 96 -0.22 -21.05 37.87
N LEU A 97 0.93 -21.41 37.28
CA LEU A 97 2.23 -21.22 37.92
C LEU A 97 2.54 -19.76 38.19
N LYS A 98 2.25 -18.88 37.21
CA LYS A 98 2.51 -17.45 37.36
C LYS A 98 1.52 -16.79 38.31
N VAL A 99 0.25 -17.20 38.27
CA VAL A 99 -0.76 -16.70 39.22
C VAL A 99 -0.39 -17.11 40.64
N TYR A 100 0.06 -18.35 40.84
CA TYR A 100 0.53 -18.84 42.13
C TYR A 100 1.78 -18.11 42.63
N ALA A 101 2.77 -17.87 41.76
CA ALA A 101 3.96 -17.08 42.11
C ALA A 101 3.60 -15.64 42.52
N ASN A 102 2.75 -14.97 41.74
CA ASN A 102 2.27 -13.62 42.06
C ASN A 102 1.44 -13.58 43.36
N MET A 103 0.76 -14.68 43.72
CA MET A 103 0.02 -14.80 44.97
C MET A 103 0.98 -14.88 46.17
N ILE A 104 2.06 -15.68 46.06
CA ILE A 104 3.11 -15.75 47.10
C ILE A 104 3.77 -14.39 47.28
N GLU A 105 4.17 -13.72 46.19
CA GLU A 105 4.81 -12.40 46.26
C GLU A 105 3.91 -11.37 46.99
N ARG A 106 2.60 -11.37 46.72
CA ARG A 106 1.64 -10.49 47.38
C ARG A 106 1.43 -10.81 48.87
N GLU A 107 1.43 -12.09 49.24
CA GLU A 107 1.33 -12.50 50.65
C GLU A 107 2.60 -12.14 51.43
N GLU A 108 3.77 -12.12 50.79
CA GLU A 108 5.04 -11.72 51.40
C GLU A 108 5.21 -10.19 51.54
N GLU A 109 4.60 -9.42 50.65
CA GLU A 109 4.56 -7.95 50.71
C GLU A 109 3.59 -7.40 51.77
N ASP A 110 2.63 -8.22 52.25
CA ASP A 110 1.66 -7.83 53.28
C ASP A 110 2.01 -8.46 54.65
N PRO A 111 2.75 -7.75 55.53
CA PRO A 111 3.25 -8.29 56.81
C PRO A 111 2.16 -8.63 57.84
N GLY A 112 0.87 -8.43 57.52
CA GLY A 112 -0.27 -8.78 58.38
C GLY A 112 -0.93 -10.15 58.08
N SER A 113 -0.54 -10.83 57.00
CA SER A 113 -1.15 -12.11 56.59
C SER A 113 -0.51 -13.30 57.31
N VAL A 114 -1.19 -13.84 58.32
CA VAL A 114 -0.86 -15.12 58.95
C VAL A 114 -1.46 -16.24 58.08
N SER A 115 -0.86 -16.51 56.92
CA SER A 115 -1.20 -17.69 56.11
C SER A 115 -0.13 -18.76 56.29
N ASP A 116 -0.55 -20.03 56.43
CA ASP A 116 0.35 -21.18 56.31
C ASP A 116 1.19 -21.00 55.04
N SER A 117 2.53 -21.02 55.18
CA SER A 117 3.42 -20.67 54.08
C SER A 117 3.15 -21.57 52.87
N LEU A 118 2.67 -20.97 51.79
CA LEU A 118 2.47 -21.68 50.54
C LEU A 118 3.80 -22.27 50.06
N PRO A 119 3.86 -23.56 49.69
CA PRO A 119 5.10 -24.19 49.26
C PRO A 119 5.67 -23.52 48.00
N ARG A 120 6.95 -23.16 48.03
CA ARG A 120 7.67 -22.65 46.84
C ARG A 120 8.10 -23.82 45.96
N GLY A 121 8.12 -23.59 44.63
CA GLY A 121 8.59 -24.58 43.66
C GLY A 121 7.57 -25.66 43.30
N VAL A 122 6.27 -25.39 43.49
CA VAL A 122 5.18 -26.28 43.05
C VAL A 122 5.21 -26.52 41.54
N THR A 123 4.72 -27.69 41.15
CA THR A 123 4.54 -28.05 39.74
C THR A 123 3.34 -27.30 39.12
N ALA A 124 3.26 -27.31 37.78
CA ALA A 124 2.15 -26.66 37.08
C ALA A 124 0.78 -27.28 37.39
N GLU A 125 0.76 -28.57 37.69
CA GLU A 125 -0.43 -29.34 38.02
C GLU A 125 -0.91 -28.99 39.43
N GLU A 126 0.00 -28.98 40.41
CA GLU A 126 -0.29 -28.57 41.79
C GLU A 126 -0.80 -27.12 41.87
N ALA A 127 -0.18 -26.20 41.11
CA ALA A 127 -0.64 -24.81 41.03
C ALA A 127 -2.03 -24.70 40.37
N ALA A 128 -2.35 -25.58 39.41
CA ALA A 128 -3.65 -25.59 38.74
C ALA A 128 -4.78 -26.18 39.59
N GLU A 129 -4.46 -27.09 40.51
CA GLU A 129 -5.39 -27.70 41.47
C GLU A 129 -5.68 -26.81 42.69
N ASN A 130 -4.84 -25.80 42.96
CA ASN A 130 -5.03 -24.89 44.08
C ASN A 130 -6.37 -24.10 43.96
N PRO A 131 -7.29 -24.19 44.94
CA PRO A 131 -8.59 -23.52 44.87
C PRO A 131 -8.51 -21.99 44.75
N ARG A 132 -7.58 -21.34 45.46
CA ARG A 132 -7.41 -19.86 45.39
C ARG A 132 -6.96 -19.43 43.99
N VAL A 133 -6.05 -20.18 43.38
CA VAL A 133 -5.61 -19.92 42.00
C VAL A 133 -6.77 -20.08 41.02
N GLN A 134 -7.62 -21.10 41.20
CA GLN A 134 -8.80 -21.29 40.36
C GLN A 134 -9.82 -20.15 40.49
N GLU A 135 -10.07 -19.68 41.71
CA GLU A 135 -10.95 -18.53 41.99
C GLU A 135 -10.45 -17.24 41.33
N ILE A 136 -9.13 -17.01 41.30
CA ILE A 136 -8.52 -15.86 40.62
C ILE A 136 -8.61 -16.00 39.10
N ILE A 137 -8.37 -17.20 38.56
CA ILE A 137 -8.34 -17.44 37.11
C ILE A 137 -9.75 -17.39 36.49
N ALA A 138 -10.79 -17.87 37.19
CA ALA A 138 -12.15 -17.96 36.66
C ALA A 138 -12.68 -16.63 36.07
N PRO A 139 -12.67 -15.48 36.78
CA PRO A 139 -13.12 -14.21 36.22
C PRO A 139 -12.22 -13.69 35.09
N ARG A 140 -10.90 -13.93 35.17
CA ARG A 140 -9.95 -13.55 34.11
C ARG A 140 -10.23 -14.31 32.81
N LEU A 141 -10.53 -15.60 32.92
CA LEU A 141 -10.89 -16.47 31.81
C LEU A 141 -12.16 -15.99 31.12
N MET A 142 -13.21 -15.69 31.89
CA MET A 142 -14.46 -15.14 31.34
C MET A 142 -14.21 -13.83 30.58
N LYS A 143 -13.39 -12.93 31.13
CA LYS A 143 -13.07 -11.66 30.47
C LYS A 143 -12.26 -11.85 29.19
N LEU A 144 -11.31 -12.78 29.17
CA LEU A 144 -10.55 -13.11 27.95
C LEU A 144 -11.46 -13.69 26.86
N ILE A 145 -12.40 -14.56 27.21
CA ILE A 145 -13.37 -15.12 26.26
C ILE A 145 -14.28 -14.02 25.70
N GLU A 146 -14.76 -13.10 26.54
CA GLU A 146 -15.55 -11.95 26.12
C GLU A 146 -14.79 -11.08 25.11
N LEU A 147 -13.54 -10.72 25.42
CA LEU A 147 -12.70 -9.92 24.54
C LEU A 147 -12.42 -10.65 23.22
N ALA A 148 -12.04 -11.92 23.26
CA ALA A 148 -11.76 -12.70 22.07
C ALA A 148 -12.99 -12.86 21.16
N ASN A 149 -14.19 -13.05 21.74
CA ASN A 149 -15.44 -13.06 20.99
C ASN A 149 -15.71 -11.71 20.32
N SER A 150 -15.46 -10.59 21.02
CA SER A 150 -15.65 -9.25 20.44
C SER A 150 -14.73 -8.98 19.24
N PHE A 151 -13.46 -9.40 19.33
CA PHE A 151 -12.52 -9.35 18.21
C PHE A 151 -13.00 -10.21 17.05
N LEU A 152 -13.37 -11.46 17.33
CA LEU A 152 -13.78 -12.41 16.30
C LEU A 152 -15.02 -11.94 15.56
N GLU A 153 -16.03 -11.45 16.30
CA GLU A 153 -17.26 -10.92 15.73
C GLU A 153 -16.96 -9.78 14.76
N LYS A 154 -16.08 -8.84 15.15
CA LYS A 154 -15.71 -7.70 14.30
C LYS A 154 -14.95 -8.14 13.04
N ILE A 155 -14.09 -9.16 13.15
CA ILE A 155 -13.38 -9.74 12.00
C ILE A 155 -14.35 -10.40 11.02
N ILE A 156 -15.32 -11.18 11.52
CA ILE A 156 -16.32 -11.86 10.69
C ILE A 156 -17.22 -10.84 9.99
N GLN A 157 -17.63 -9.77 10.69
CA GLN A 157 -18.42 -8.69 10.12
C GLN A 157 -17.65 -7.88 9.06
N GLY A 158 -16.32 -7.86 9.14
CA GLY A 158 -15.43 -7.19 8.19
C GLY A 158 -15.25 -7.90 6.84
N LEU A 159 -16.12 -8.85 6.47
CA LEU A 159 -15.93 -9.64 5.25
C LEU A 159 -15.90 -8.78 3.99
N ASP A 160 -16.80 -7.80 3.89
CA ASP A 160 -16.97 -6.96 2.70
C ASP A 160 -15.86 -5.91 2.57
N GLU A 161 -15.30 -5.48 3.70
CA GLU A 161 -14.15 -4.58 3.77
C GLU A 161 -12.82 -5.28 3.47
N THR A 162 -12.82 -6.62 3.41
CA THR A 162 -11.60 -7.38 3.13
C THR A 162 -11.14 -7.10 1.69
N PRO A 163 -9.89 -6.63 1.47
CA PRO A 163 -9.40 -6.26 0.15
C PRO A 163 -9.51 -7.40 -0.87
N TYR A 164 -9.86 -7.05 -2.11
CA TYR A 164 -10.05 -8.01 -3.21
C TYR A 164 -8.89 -9.00 -3.34
N GLY A 165 -7.65 -8.53 -3.43
CA GLY A 165 -6.52 -9.43 -3.65
C GLY A 165 -6.22 -10.35 -2.46
N ILE A 166 -6.56 -9.96 -1.22
CA ILE A 166 -6.49 -10.87 -0.05
C ILE A 166 -7.53 -11.98 -0.19
N ARG A 167 -8.78 -11.63 -0.53
CA ARG A 167 -9.86 -12.60 -0.80
C ARG A 167 -9.52 -13.52 -1.97
N TRP A 168 -8.91 -12.98 -3.02
CA TRP A 168 -8.49 -13.73 -4.19
C TRP A 168 -7.35 -14.71 -3.86
N ILE A 169 -6.36 -14.31 -3.04
CA ILE A 169 -5.34 -15.24 -2.54
C ILE A 169 -5.99 -16.38 -1.73
N CYS A 170 -6.97 -16.10 -0.87
CA CYS A 170 -7.74 -17.14 -0.17
C CYS A 170 -8.44 -18.10 -1.16
N LYS A 171 -9.08 -17.57 -2.21
CA LYS A 171 -9.69 -18.35 -3.30
C LYS A 171 -8.66 -19.26 -3.99
N GLN A 172 -7.47 -18.74 -4.29
CA GLN A 172 -6.40 -19.53 -4.91
C GLN A 172 -5.90 -20.64 -3.98
N ILE A 173 -5.69 -20.34 -2.69
CA ILE A 173 -5.33 -21.36 -1.69
C ILE A 173 -6.38 -22.47 -1.66
N ARG A 174 -7.67 -22.13 -1.67
CA ARG A 174 -8.77 -23.11 -1.73
C ARG A 174 -8.70 -23.97 -3.00
N SER A 175 -8.61 -23.32 -4.16
CA SER A 175 -8.59 -23.99 -5.47
C SER A 175 -7.41 -24.96 -5.58
N LEU A 176 -6.20 -24.50 -5.27
CA LEU A 176 -4.98 -25.32 -5.30
C LEU A 176 -5.02 -26.46 -4.27
N SER A 177 -5.60 -26.23 -3.10
CA SER A 177 -5.79 -27.27 -2.08
C SER A 177 -6.71 -28.38 -2.59
N LYS A 178 -7.85 -28.03 -3.18
CA LYS A 178 -8.79 -29.01 -3.75
C LYS A 178 -8.22 -29.72 -4.97
N ARG A 179 -7.43 -29.03 -5.80
CA ARG A 179 -6.75 -29.63 -6.96
C ARG A 179 -5.71 -30.66 -6.54
N LYS A 180 -4.86 -30.34 -5.57
CA LYS A 180 -3.80 -31.23 -5.10
C LYS A 180 -4.34 -32.36 -4.22
N TYR A 181 -5.39 -32.08 -3.45
CA TYR A 181 -6.00 -33.02 -2.51
C TYR A 181 -7.53 -33.04 -2.70
N PRO A 182 -8.06 -33.74 -3.72
CA PRO A 182 -9.50 -33.78 -4.02
C PRO A 182 -10.36 -34.27 -2.85
N ASP A 183 -9.81 -35.19 -2.04
CA ASP A 183 -10.49 -35.77 -0.86
C ASP A 183 -10.33 -34.92 0.42
N ALA A 184 -9.66 -33.77 0.34
CA ALA A 184 -9.49 -32.90 1.49
C ALA A 184 -10.83 -32.32 1.93
N ASN A 185 -11.21 -32.56 3.19
CA ASN A 185 -12.40 -31.97 3.76
C ASN A 185 -12.29 -30.43 3.86
N ASP A 186 -13.43 -29.73 3.94
CA ASP A 186 -13.43 -28.27 4.01
C ASP A 186 -12.67 -27.73 5.25
N GLN A 187 -12.60 -28.51 6.34
CA GLN A 187 -11.83 -28.15 7.53
C GLN A 187 -10.32 -28.04 7.25
N THR A 188 -9.82 -28.95 6.42
CA THR A 188 -8.43 -29.02 5.97
C THR A 188 -8.15 -27.74 5.19
N VAL A 189 -8.95 -27.44 4.17
CA VAL A 189 -8.86 -26.20 3.38
C VAL A 189 -8.92 -24.94 4.27
N CYS A 190 -9.88 -24.86 5.20
CA CYS A 190 -10.01 -23.73 6.14
C CYS A 190 -8.76 -23.53 6.99
N THR A 191 -8.05 -24.61 7.32
CA THR A 191 -6.80 -24.55 8.08
C THR A 191 -5.66 -23.89 7.29
N LEU A 192 -5.57 -24.13 5.97
CA LEU A 192 -4.57 -23.47 5.12
C LEU A 192 -4.89 -21.99 4.93
N ILE A 193 -6.16 -21.66 4.67
CA ILE A 193 -6.62 -20.29 4.61
C ILE A 193 -6.35 -19.61 5.97
N GLY A 194 -6.55 -20.31 7.09
CA GLY A 194 -6.28 -19.82 8.45
C GLY A 194 -4.80 -19.56 8.72
N GLY A 195 -3.93 -20.36 8.11
CA GLY A 195 -2.49 -20.12 8.09
C GLY A 195 -2.09 -18.85 7.33
N PHE A 196 -2.87 -18.40 6.35
CA PHE A 196 -2.65 -17.11 5.71
C PHE A 196 -3.34 -15.98 6.47
N PHE A 197 -4.67 -16.03 6.57
CA PHE A 197 -5.49 -14.94 7.07
C PHE A 197 -5.25 -14.66 8.57
N PHE A 198 -5.37 -15.65 9.45
CA PHE A 198 -5.16 -15.42 10.88
C PHE A 198 -3.69 -15.32 11.24
N LEU A 199 -2.88 -16.30 10.83
CA LEU A 199 -1.49 -16.39 11.28
C LEU A 199 -0.57 -15.32 10.69
N ARG A 200 -0.78 -14.88 9.45
CA ARG A 200 0.13 -13.93 8.77
C ARG A 200 -0.42 -12.54 8.57
N PHE A 201 -1.74 -12.35 8.72
CA PHE A 201 -2.36 -11.05 8.54
C PHE A 201 -2.92 -10.50 9.85
N ILE A 202 -3.91 -11.17 10.46
CA ILE A 202 -4.59 -10.65 11.66
C ILE A 202 -3.73 -10.72 12.92
N ASN A 203 -3.24 -11.89 13.30
CA ASN A 203 -2.58 -12.11 14.59
C ASN A 203 -1.29 -11.29 14.78
N PRO A 204 -0.42 -11.11 13.77
CA PRO A 204 0.72 -10.21 13.89
C PRO A 204 0.31 -8.77 14.21
N ALA A 205 -0.81 -8.30 13.66
CA ALA A 205 -1.34 -6.97 13.91
C ALA A 205 -1.90 -6.83 15.33
N ILE A 206 -2.53 -7.88 15.87
CA ILE A 206 -3.00 -7.91 17.26
C ILE A 206 -1.84 -7.94 18.26
N VAL A 207 -0.79 -8.74 18.00
CA VAL A 207 0.34 -8.90 18.93
C VAL A 207 1.28 -7.69 18.90
N THR A 208 1.49 -7.09 17.73
CA THR A 208 2.38 -5.94 17.54
C THR A 208 1.67 -4.73 16.92
N PRO A 209 0.63 -4.19 17.58
CA PRO A 209 -0.26 -3.18 16.99
C PRO A 209 0.46 -1.90 16.59
N ARG A 210 1.53 -1.52 17.29
CA ARG A 210 2.37 -0.38 16.93
C ARG A 210 3.06 -0.55 15.58
N SER A 211 3.59 -1.73 15.28
CA SER A 211 4.27 -2.03 14.01
C SER A 211 3.30 -1.99 12.82
N TYR A 212 2.00 -2.14 13.09
CA TYR A 212 0.92 -2.04 12.11
C TYR A 212 0.19 -0.69 12.17
N MET A 213 0.75 0.28 12.91
CA MET A 213 0.20 1.64 13.08
C MET A 213 -1.25 1.68 13.59
N LEU A 214 -1.65 0.66 14.36
CA LEU A 214 -2.98 0.61 14.98
C LEU A 214 -3.04 1.44 16.26
N ILE A 215 -1.89 1.71 16.88
CA ILE A 215 -1.74 2.51 18.09
C ILE A 215 -0.48 3.39 18.02
N ASP A 216 -0.46 4.48 18.77
CA ASP A 216 0.65 5.45 18.79
C ASP A 216 1.79 5.05 19.73
N GLY A 217 1.47 4.40 20.85
CA GLY A 217 2.40 4.05 21.92
C GLY A 217 2.73 2.57 22.02
N GLN A 218 3.79 2.23 22.77
CA GLN A 218 4.04 0.84 23.15
C GLN A 218 3.03 0.40 24.22
N PRO A 219 2.31 -0.74 24.05
CA PRO A 219 1.44 -1.27 25.08
C PRO A 219 2.20 -1.54 26.38
N ALA A 220 1.54 -1.28 27.52
CA ALA A 220 2.01 -1.77 28.81
C ALA A 220 2.03 -3.31 28.84
N GLU A 221 2.71 -3.90 29.84
CA GLU A 221 2.94 -5.34 29.89
C GLU A 221 1.64 -6.15 29.93
N ASN A 222 0.68 -5.76 30.77
CA ASN A 222 -0.60 -6.46 30.94
C ASN A 222 -1.49 -6.42 29.66
N PRO A 223 -1.73 -5.26 29.03
CA PRO A 223 -2.40 -5.20 27.72
C PRO A 223 -1.68 -6.01 26.63
N ARG A 224 -0.34 -5.95 26.56
CA ARG A 224 0.44 -6.73 25.58
C ARG A 224 0.23 -8.23 25.75
N ARG A 225 0.22 -8.70 26.99
CA ARG A 225 -0.05 -10.11 27.34
C ARG A 225 -1.48 -10.49 26.96
N THR A 226 -2.45 -9.64 27.27
CA THR A 226 -3.86 -9.82 26.90
C THR A 226 -4.05 -9.96 25.39
N LEU A 227 -3.47 -9.06 24.60
CA LEU A 227 -3.49 -9.14 23.14
C LEU A 227 -2.84 -10.43 22.61
N THR A 228 -1.78 -10.89 23.27
CA THR A 228 -1.12 -12.17 22.94
C THR A 228 -2.05 -13.35 23.21
N TYR A 229 -2.81 -13.36 24.31
CA TYR A 229 -3.83 -14.39 24.56
C TYR A 229 -4.92 -14.37 23.50
N ILE A 230 -5.45 -13.20 23.15
CA ILE A 230 -6.47 -13.07 22.10
C ILE A 230 -5.95 -13.64 20.78
N ALA A 231 -4.75 -13.26 20.35
CA ALA A 231 -4.14 -13.79 19.13
C ALA A 231 -3.95 -15.32 19.18
N LYS A 232 -3.52 -15.87 20.32
CA LYS A 232 -3.41 -17.33 20.50
C LYS A 232 -4.77 -18.02 20.43
N MET A 233 -5.81 -17.45 21.02
CA MET A 233 -7.18 -17.99 20.98
C MET A 233 -7.71 -18.03 19.53
N LEU A 234 -7.56 -16.94 18.80
CA LEU A 234 -7.93 -16.86 17.37
C LEU A 234 -7.10 -17.84 16.53
N GLN A 235 -5.81 -17.98 16.83
CA GLN A 235 -4.95 -18.94 16.12
C GLN A 235 -5.36 -20.39 16.37
N ASN A 236 -5.71 -20.74 17.61
CA ASN A 236 -6.19 -22.05 18.00
C ASN A 236 -7.57 -22.37 17.43
N LEU A 237 -8.38 -21.35 17.16
CA LEU A 237 -9.66 -21.49 16.46
C LEU A 237 -9.47 -21.72 14.96
N ALA A 238 -8.52 -21.01 14.32
CA ALA A 238 -8.21 -21.17 12.90
C ALA A 238 -7.45 -22.47 12.58
N ASN A 239 -6.78 -23.08 13.56
CA ASN A 239 -6.03 -24.34 13.43
C ASN A 239 -6.69 -25.47 14.23
N LYS A 240 -6.15 -26.69 14.10
CA LYS A 240 -6.41 -27.75 15.07
C LYS A 240 -5.59 -27.45 16.35
N PRO A 241 -6.21 -27.14 17.50
CA PRO A 241 -5.47 -26.79 18.71
C PRO A 241 -4.64 -27.97 19.21
N SER A 242 -3.41 -27.69 19.67
CA SER A 242 -2.54 -28.63 20.36
C SER A 242 -2.21 -28.09 21.73
N TYR A 243 -2.74 -28.73 22.78
CA TYR A 243 -2.57 -28.31 24.17
C TYR A 243 -1.33 -28.93 24.84
N ALA A 244 -0.54 -29.71 24.10
CA ALA A 244 0.60 -30.46 24.64
C ALA A 244 1.67 -29.56 25.28
N LYS A 245 1.80 -28.30 24.83
CA LYS A 245 2.79 -27.35 25.36
C LYS A 245 2.21 -26.37 26.40
N GLU A 246 0.90 -26.15 26.38
CA GLU A 246 0.23 -25.17 27.24
C GLU A 246 -1.11 -25.76 27.76
N PRO A 247 -1.08 -26.71 28.71
CA PRO A 247 -2.28 -27.43 29.15
C PRO A 247 -3.37 -26.51 29.72
N TYR A 248 -2.97 -25.40 30.35
CA TYR A 248 -3.88 -24.41 30.92
C TYR A 248 -4.80 -23.74 29.88
N MET A 249 -4.40 -23.72 28.60
CA MET A 249 -5.24 -23.21 27.49
C MET A 249 -6.44 -24.10 27.19
N LEU A 250 -6.48 -25.35 27.70
CA LEU A 250 -7.63 -26.24 27.56
C LEU A 250 -8.91 -25.63 28.16
N LYS A 251 -8.79 -24.79 29.19
CA LYS A 251 -9.96 -24.08 29.78
C LYS A 251 -10.63 -23.11 28.80
N LEU A 252 -9.98 -22.75 27.69
CA LEU A 252 -10.53 -21.91 26.62
C LEU A 252 -11.22 -22.72 25.50
N GLN A 253 -11.28 -24.05 25.61
CA GLN A 253 -11.94 -24.91 24.63
C GLN A 253 -13.43 -24.54 24.38
N PRO A 254 -14.23 -24.06 25.35
CA PRO A 254 -15.60 -23.60 25.09
C PRO A 254 -15.68 -22.50 24.01
N PHE A 255 -14.73 -21.54 24.02
CA PHE A 255 -14.65 -20.50 22.99
C PHE A 255 -14.43 -21.11 21.59
N ILE A 256 -13.61 -22.15 21.49
CA ILE A 256 -13.33 -22.81 20.20
C ILE A 256 -14.58 -23.53 19.69
N HIS A 257 -15.25 -24.32 20.54
CA HIS A 257 -16.45 -25.06 20.15
C HIS A 257 -17.58 -24.14 19.68
N GLN A 258 -17.80 -23.03 20.38
CA GLN A 258 -18.88 -22.09 20.04
C GLN A 258 -18.66 -21.35 18.72
N ASN A 259 -17.39 -21.14 18.32
CA ASN A 259 -17.07 -20.28 17.18
C ASN A 259 -16.57 -21.04 15.94
N LYS A 260 -16.25 -22.33 16.05
CA LYS A 260 -15.63 -23.12 14.97
C LYS A 260 -16.41 -23.07 13.67
N GLU A 261 -17.72 -23.29 13.73
CA GLU A 261 -18.57 -23.29 12.53
C GLU A 261 -18.65 -21.91 11.87
N ARG A 262 -18.81 -20.86 12.69
CA ARG A 262 -18.87 -19.47 12.21
C ARG A 262 -17.59 -19.05 11.51
N VAL A 263 -16.43 -19.42 12.06
CA VAL A 263 -15.13 -19.14 11.45
C VAL A 263 -14.93 -19.93 10.18
N ASN A 264 -15.23 -21.23 10.18
CA ASN A 264 -15.12 -22.02 8.95
C ASN A 264 -16.00 -21.43 7.83
N LYS A 265 -17.23 -21.00 8.14
CA LYS A 265 -18.10 -20.32 7.19
C LYS A 265 -17.47 -19.03 6.66
N PHE A 266 -17.00 -18.15 7.56
CA PHE A 266 -16.30 -16.92 7.18
C PHE A 266 -15.10 -17.19 6.24
N MET A 267 -14.31 -18.24 6.51
CA MET A 267 -13.15 -18.60 5.70
C MET A 267 -13.53 -19.09 4.30
N LEU A 268 -14.68 -19.76 4.17
CA LEU A 268 -15.23 -20.13 2.87
C LEU A 268 -15.78 -18.91 2.12
N ASP A 269 -16.50 -18.02 2.82
CA ASP A 269 -17.07 -16.79 2.25
C ASP A 269 -15.98 -15.81 1.77
N LEU A 270 -14.81 -15.79 2.43
CA LEU A 270 -13.63 -15.05 1.96
C LEU A 270 -13.20 -15.45 0.54
N CYS A 271 -13.44 -16.70 0.14
CA CYS A 271 -13.03 -17.23 -1.15
C CYS A 271 -14.03 -16.93 -2.28
N GLU A 272 -15.21 -16.39 -1.96
CA GLU A 272 -16.25 -16.07 -2.93
C GLU A 272 -15.99 -14.70 -3.57
N VAL A 273 -15.09 -14.70 -4.56
CA VAL A 273 -14.74 -13.52 -5.36
C VAL A 273 -14.60 -13.86 -6.85
N GLN A 274 -14.94 -12.89 -7.70
CA GLN A 274 -14.82 -13.03 -9.15
C GLN A 274 -13.35 -13.06 -9.60
N ASP A 275 -13.10 -13.73 -10.72
CA ASP A 275 -11.78 -13.68 -11.36
C ASP A 275 -11.59 -12.37 -12.14
N PHE A 276 -10.34 -11.99 -12.34
CA PHE A 276 -9.95 -10.73 -12.99
C PHE A 276 -9.38 -10.90 -14.40
N TYR A 277 -9.37 -12.12 -14.97
CA TYR A 277 -8.70 -12.35 -16.27
C TYR A 277 -9.34 -11.55 -17.40
N GLU A 278 -10.67 -11.45 -17.45
CA GLU A 278 -11.39 -10.67 -18.45
C GLU A 278 -11.08 -9.16 -18.35
N SER A 279 -10.96 -8.62 -17.13
CA SER A 279 -10.57 -7.22 -16.92
C SER A 279 -9.10 -6.98 -17.22
N LEU A 280 -8.22 -7.93 -16.88
CA LEU A 280 -6.79 -7.84 -17.18
C LEU A 280 -6.50 -7.91 -18.69
N GLU A 281 -7.24 -8.72 -19.45
CA GLU A 281 -7.13 -8.74 -20.90
C GLU A 281 -7.48 -7.37 -21.49
N MET A 282 -8.60 -6.78 -21.07
CA MET A 282 -9.00 -5.43 -21.48
C MET A 282 -7.98 -4.36 -21.08
N ASP A 283 -7.44 -4.45 -19.87
CA ASP A 283 -6.38 -3.56 -19.36
C ASP A 283 -5.07 -3.69 -20.16
N ASN A 284 -4.72 -4.90 -20.61
CA ASN A 284 -3.53 -5.14 -21.46
C ASN A 284 -3.69 -4.52 -22.85
N TYR A 285 -4.87 -4.64 -23.47
CA TYR A 285 -5.18 -3.96 -24.73
C TYR A 285 -5.10 -2.43 -24.59
N VAL A 286 -5.64 -1.88 -23.50
CA VAL A 286 -5.56 -0.43 -23.22
C VAL A 286 -4.13 0.01 -22.94
N ALA A 287 -3.33 -0.81 -22.25
CA ALA A 287 -1.95 -0.50 -21.95
C ALA A 287 -1.04 -0.48 -23.18
N LEU A 288 -1.27 -1.38 -24.15
CA LEU A 288 -0.60 -1.33 -25.45
C LEU A 288 -0.91 -0.03 -26.21
N SER A 289 -1.99 0.66 -25.87
CA SER A 289 -2.33 1.99 -26.42
C SER A 289 -1.77 3.17 -25.60
N LYS A 290 -1.32 2.94 -24.36
CA LYS A 290 -0.73 3.98 -23.50
C LYS A 290 0.74 4.17 -23.86
N LYS A 291 1.08 5.34 -24.42
CA LYS A 291 2.44 5.67 -24.89
C LYS A 291 3.48 5.91 -23.79
N ASP A 292 3.09 6.05 -22.52
CA ASP A 292 3.99 6.49 -21.45
C ASP A 292 3.83 5.60 -20.19
N LEU A 293 4.48 4.42 -20.18
CA LEU A 293 4.70 3.65 -18.96
C LEU A 293 5.98 4.16 -18.28
N GLU A 294 5.88 4.61 -17.03
CA GLU A 294 7.04 5.10 -16.26
C GLU A 294 7.16 4.36 -14.92
N LEU A 295 8.38 3.97 -14.55
CA LEU A 295 8.69 3.32 -13.29
C LEU A 295 9.66 4.18 -12.46
N SER A 296 9.22 4.61 -11.27
CA SER A 296 10.10 5.25 -10.29
C SER A 296 10.81 4.20 -9.45
N ILE A 297 12.11 4.00 -9.67
CA ILE A 297 12.93 2.97 -8.99
C ILE A 297 14.29 3.53 -8.59
N THR A 298 14.89 3.03 -7.51
CA THR A 298 16.23 3.45 -7.09
C THR A 298 17.34 2.68 -7.83
N LEU A 299 18.50 3.30 -7.99
CA LEU A 299 19.66 2.66 -8.63
C LEU A 299 20.03 1.32 -7.98
N ASN A 300 20.02 1.25 -6.65
CA ASN A 300 20.33 0.01 -5.94
C ASN A 300 19.28 -1.09 -6.15
N GLU A 301 18.01 -0.74 -6.34
CA GLU A 301 16.96 -1.71 -6.67
C GLU A 301 17.15 -2.24 -8.09
N VAL A 302 17.49 -1.38 -9.05
CA VAL A 302 17.84 -1.80 -10.42
C VAL A 302 19.04 -2.74 -10.40
N TYR A 303 20.12 -2.36 -9.72
CA TYR A 303 21.35 -3.15 -9.66
C TYR A 303 21.14 -4.47 -8.92
N ALA A 304 20.36 -4.47 -7.83
CA ALA A 304 20.01 -5.70 -7.12
C ALA A 304 19.20 -6.66 -7.99
N THR A 305 18.20 -6.15 -8.71
CA THR A 305 17.40 -6.94 -9.65
C THR A 305 18.27 -7.51 -10.77
N HIS A 306 19.14 -6.69 -11.36
CA HIS A 306 20.07 -7.13 -12.40
C HIS A 306 21.01 -8.24 -11.90
N ALA A 307 21.63 -8.05 -10.73
CA ALA A 307 22.52 -9.05 -10.13
C ALA A 307 21.79 -10.38 -9.84
N LEU A 308 20.51 -10.33 -9.44
CA LEU A 308 19.70 -11.54 -9.23
C LEU A 308 19.37 -12.25 -10.55
N LEU A 309 19.03 -11.50 -11.60
CA LEU A 309 18.77 -12.06 -12.93
C LEU A 309 20.02 -12.71 -13.51
N GLU A 310 21.18 -12.06 -13.38
CA GLU A 310 22.48 -12.60 -13.82
C GLU A 310 22.82 -13.88 -13.06
N LYS A 311 22.72 -13.88 -11.73
CA LYS A 311 22.99 -15.02 -10.85
C LYS A 311 22.13 -16.24 -11.16
N HIS A 312 20.88 -16.02 -11.59
CA HIS A 312 19.92 -17.09 -11.87
C HIS A 312 19.63 -17.28 -13.36
N SER A 313 20.42 -16.67 -14.25
CA SER A 313 20.28 -16.72 -15.71
C SER A 313 20.16 -18.15 -16.24
N ALA A 314 21.02 -19.06 -15.80
CA ALA A 314 21.02 -20.47 -16.23
C ALA A 314 19.71 -21.23 -15.90
N ALA A 315 18.96 -20.79 -14.89
CA ALA A 315 17.67 -21.38 -14.54
C ALA A 315 16.49 -20.70 -15.25
N LEU A 316 16.64 -19.42 -15.60
CA LEU A 316 15.61 -18.57 -16.22
C LEU A 316 15.61 -18.65 -17.75
N GLY A 317 16.79 -18.64 -18.36
CA GLY A 317 16.99 -18.74 -19.81
C GLY A 317 17.28 -20.18 -20.22
N LYS A 318 16.22 -20.96 -20.46
CA LYS A 318 16.36 -22.33 -21.01
C LYS A 318 16.73 -22.34 -22.49
N ASP A 319 16.38 -21.28 -23.20
CA ASP A 319 16.67 -21.08 -24.62
C ASP A 319 17.63 -19.90 -24.79
N ASP A 320 18.71 -20.11 -25.56
CA ASP A 320 19.74 -19.09 -25.81
C ASP A 320 19.16 -17.84 -26.48
N ASP A 321 18.11 -18.00 -27.30
CA ASP A 321 17.41 -16.91 -27.99
C ASP A 321 16.28 -16.25 -27.17
N SER A 322 16.15 -16.57 -25.89
CA SER A 322 15.13 -15.94 -25.05
C SER A 322 15.36 -14.42 -24.95
N HIS A 323 14.27 -13.65 -24.95
CA HIS A 323 14.30 -12.19 -24.83
C HIS A 323 15.12 -11.70 -23.62
N LEU A 324 15.07 -12.44 -22.51
CA LEU A 324 15.85 -12.13 -21.31
C LEU A 324 17.36 -12.30 -21.54
N ASN A 325 17.78 -13.35 -22.22
CA ASN A 325 19.20 -13.60 -22.51
C ASN A 325 19.77 -12.51 -23.42
N VAL A 326 19.03 -12.10 -24.45
CA VAL A 326 19.43 -10.99 -25.34
C VAL A 326 19.64 -9.70 -24.54
N ILE A 327 18.71 -9.37 -23.63
CA ILE A 327 18.82 -8.17 -22.77
C ILE A 327 20.03 -8.26 -21.82
N LEU A 328 20.24 -9.41 -21.16
CA LEU A 328 21.34 -9.59 -20.21
C LEU A 328 22.71 -9.53 -20.91
N GLN A 329 22.82 -10.08 -22.13
CA GLN A 329 24.05 -9.98 -22.92
C GLN A 329 24.37 -8.53 -23.32
N GLU A 330 23.36 -7.72 -23.66
CA GLU A 330 23.53 -6.30 -23.98
C GLU A 330 23.88 -5.43 -22.76
N LEU A 331 23.29 -5.74 -21.59
CA LEU A 331 23.54 -5.00 -20.35
C LEU A 331 24.91 -5.27 -19.74
N GLY A 332 25.49 -6.46 -19.97
CA GLY A 332 26.75 -6.88 -19.36
C GLY A 332 26.63 -7.17 -17.86
N PRO A 333 27.75 -7.17 -17.10
CA PRO A 333 27.75 -7.56 -15.69
C PRO A 333 27.04 -6.55 -14.78
N ALA A 334 26.36 -7.04 -13.75
CA ALA A 334 25.62 -6.18 -12.83
C ALA A 334 26.54 -5.22 -12.03
N PRO A 335 26.22 -3.91 -11.96
CA PRO A 335 26.98 -2.96 -11.15
C PRO A 335 26.89 -3.24 -9.64
N ALA A 336 27.92 -2.83 -8.88
CA ALA A 336 27.91 -2.90 -7.43
C ALA A 336 26.91 -1.91 -6.81
N GLN A 337 26.32 -2.26 -5.67
CA GLN A 337 25.42 -1.36 -4.95
C GLN A 337 26.14 -0.12 -4.45
N LEU A 338 25.47 1.02 -4.58
CA LEU A 338 25.96 2.34 -4.18
C LEU A 338 25.72 2.59 -2.69
N LEU A 339 26.54 3.47 -2.13
CA LEU A 339 26.33 3.99 -0.77
C LEU A 339 25.00 4.75 -0.68
N ARG A 340 24.38 4.80 0.50
CA ARG A 340 23.07 5.46 0.71
C ARG A 340 23.01 6.90 0.20
N LYS A 341 24.12 7.64 0.23
CA LYS A 341 24.21 9.03 -0.26
C LYS A 341 24.12 9.15 -1.79
N GLU A 342 24.45 8.07 -2.50
CA GLU A 342 24.52 8.01 -3.97
C GLU A 342 23.35 7.23 -4.56
N ASN A 343 22.62 6.45 -3.75
CA ASN A 343 21.42 5.74 -4.16
C ASN A 343 20.25 6.71 -4.39
N ARG A 344 20.10 7.18 -5.63
CA ARG A 344 19.03 8.09 -6.05
C ARG A 344 17.88 7.33 -6.71
N ALA A 345 16.67 7.87 -6.59
CA ALA A 345 15.52 7.44 -7.37
C ALA A 345 15.62 8.02 -8.80
N ILE A 346 15.29 7.20 -9.78
CA ILE A 346 15.20 7.56 -11.19
C ILE A 346 13.82 7.16 -11.73
N ASN A 347 13.31 7.94 -12.68
CA ASN A 347 12.11 7.58 -13.42
C ASN A 347 12.55 6.92 -14.74
N LEU A 348 12.20 5.67 -14.91
CA LEU A 348 12.51 4.87 -16.09
C LEU A 348 11.28 4.80 -17.00
N PRO A 349 11.30 5.43 -18.18
CA PRO A 349 10.30 5.14 -19.19
C PRO A 349 10.50 3.70 -19.67
N LEU A 350 9.42 2.92 -19.62
CA LEU A 350 9.39 1.53 -20.03
C LEU A 350 8.85 1.43 -21.46
N PHE A 351 9.61 0.79 -22.34
CA PHE A 351 9.20 0.47 -23.69
C PHE A 351 9.58 -0.98 -24.00
N SER A 352 8.76 -1.68 -24.77
CA SER A 352 9.13 -3.01 -25.23
C SER A 352 10.02 -2.87 -26.47
N LYS A 353 11.21 -3.49 -26.42
CA LYS A 353 12.11 -3.58 -27.58
C LYS A 353 11.50 -4.36 -28.75
N TRP A 354 10.51 -5.20 -28.48
CA TRP A 354 9.84 -6.07 -29.44
C TRP A 354 8.42 -5.63 -29.80
N GLU A 355 7.96 -4.48 -29.29
CA GLU A 355 6.74 -3.85 -29.79
C GLU A 355 6.99 -3.33 -31.20
N HIS A 356 6.29 -3.91 -32.17
CA HIS A 356 6.18 -3.32 -33.50
C HIS A 356 5.29 -2.08 -33.39
N ALA A 357 5.65 -1.01 -34.11
CA ALA A 357 4.83 0.18 -34.16
C ALA A 357 3.41 -0.17 -34.64
N ILE A 358 2.41 0.42 -33.98
CA ILE A 358 0.97 0.18 -34.24
C ILE A 358 0.57 0.40 -35.71
N ASP A 359 1.37 1.16 -36.48
CA ASP A 359 1.11 1.42 -37.90
C ASP A 359 1.21 0.16 -38.79
N ASP A 360 1.81 -0.94 -38.30
CA ASP A 360 1.97 -2.19 -39.06
C ASP A 360 0.90 -3.25 -38.75
N LEU A 361 -0.10 -2.94 -37.91
CA LEU A 361 -1.17 -3.87 -37.55
C LEU A 361 -2.03 -4.26 -38.77
N THR A 362 -2.21 -3.35 -39.73
CA THR A 362 -2.97 -3.61 -40.97
C THR A 362 -2.29 -4.62 -41.90
N ALA A 363 -0.96 -4.72 -41.86
CA ALA A 363 -0.21 -5.70 -42.65
C ALA A 363 -0.03 -7.04 -41.91
N ALA A 364 0.03 -7.02 -40.58
CA ALA A 364 0.24 -8.21 -39.75
C ALA A 364 -1.03 -9.04 -39.49
N LEU A 365 -2.23 -8.46 -39.63
CA LEU A 365 -3.49 -9.12 -39.28
C LEU A 365 -4.26 -9.72 -40.47
N ASP A 366 -3.68 -9.77 -41.68
CA ASP A 366 -4.38 -10.23 -42.90
C ASP A 366 -5.72 -9.49 -43.14
N ILE A 367 -5.85 -8.26 -42.64
CA ILE A 367 -7.12 -7.52 -42.70
C ILE A 367 -7.33 -7.05 -44.13
N THR A 368 -8.39 -7.53 -44.76
CA THR A 368 -8.71 -7.17 -46.14
C THR A 368 -9.23 -5.73 -46.22
N GLN A 369 -9.11 -5.09 -47.39
CA GLN A 369 -9.65 -3.75 -47.63
C GLN A 369 -11.17 -3.68 -47.34
N GLU A 370 -11.88 -4.79 -47.55
CA GLU A 370 -13.29 -4.98 -47.21
C GLU A 370 -13.56 -4.83 -45.71
N GLU A 371 -12.72 -5.46 -44.87
CA GLU A 371 -12.83 -5.39 -43.41
C GLU A 371 -12.49 -3.99 -42.87
N VAL A 372 -11.50 -3.30 -43.47
CA VAL A 372 -11.18 -1.91 -43.12
C VAL A 372 -12.37 -1.00 -43.39
N TYR A 373 -13.00 -1.09 -44.56
CA TYR A 373 -14.18 -0.30 -44.89
C TYR A 373 -15.38 -0.68 -44.02
N PHE A 374 -15.53 -1.96 -43.65
CA PHE A 374 -16.61 -2.42 -42.78
C PHE A 374 -16.46 -1.85 -41.35
N MET A 375 -15.24 -1.89 -40.80
CA MET A 375 -14.92 -1.29 -39.50
C MET A 375 -15.09 0.23 -39.52
N GLU A 376 -14.63 0.92 -40.57
CA GLU A 376 -14.81 2.37 -40.73
C GLU A 376 -16.30 2.74 -40.81
N ALA A 377 -17.09 1.96 -41.55
CA ALA A 377 -18.54 2.17 -41.66
C ALA A 377 -19.22 1.97 -40.30
N LYS A 378 -18.96 0.85 -39.61
CA LYS A 378 -19.51 0.56 -38.27
C LYS A 378 -19.20 1.69 -37.30
N ALA A 379 -17.94 2.11 -37.21
CA ALA A 379 -17.51 3.18 -36.32
C ALA A 379 -18.19 4.52 -36.64
N THR A 380 -18.29 4.87 -37.92
CA THR A 380 -18.91 6.14 -38.35
C THR A 380 -20.41 6.16 -38.05
N PHE A 381 -21.12 5.05 -38.28
CA PHE A 381 -22.55 4.94 -37.96
C PHE A 381 -22.82 5.02 -36.45
N VAL A 382 -22.01 4.36 -35.62
CA VAL A 382 -22.11 4.46 -34.15
C VAL A 382 -21.89 5.91 -33.69
N GLN A 383 -20.91 6.61 -34.25
CA GLN A 383 -20.63 8.02 -33.91
C GLN A 383 -21.77 8.96 -34.32
N ILE A 384 -22.37 8.77 -35.50
CA ILE A 384 -23.54 9.52 -35.94
C ILE A 384 -24.70 9.29 -34.97
N LEU A 385 -25.05 8.03 -34.69
CA LEU A 385 -26.18 7.68 -33.84
C LEU A 385 -26.04 8.19 -32.41
N ARG A 386 -24.82 8.21 -31.86
CA ARG A 386 -24.51 8.77 -30.53
C ARG A 386 -24.61 10.30 -30.47
N SER A 387 -24.46 10.97 -31.61
CA SER A 387 -24.50 12.43 -31.70
C SER A 387 -25.90 12.95 -32.03
N LEU A 388 -26.79 12.07 -32.49
CA LEU A 388 -28.19 12.40 -32.71
C LEU A 388 -28.96 12.45 -31.37
N PRO A 389 -29.98 13.31 -31.25
CA PRO A 389 -30.82 13.37 -30.05
C PRO A 389 -31.52 12.02 -29.78
N PRO A 390 -31.67 11.61 -28.51
CA PRO A 390 -32.21 10.29 -28.13
C PRO A 390 -33.66 10.03 -28.59
N ASN A 391 -34.42 11.06 -28.96
CA ASN A 391 -35.79 10.95 -29.49
C ASN A 391 -35.88 11.08 -31.02
N SER A 392 -34.76 11.01 -31.74
CA SER A 392 -34.76 11.04 -33.21
C SER A 392 -35.50 9.83 -33.77
N SER A 393 -36.42 10.06 -34.71
CA SER A 393 -37.13 9.00 -35.44
C SER A 393 -36.20 8.04 -36.17
N VAL A 394 -34.96 8.48 -36.42
CA VAL A 394 -33.92 7.77 -37.17
C VAL A 394 -33.13 6.77 -36.31
N GLY A 395 -33.22 6.87 -34.97
CA GLY A 395 -32.61 5.92 -34.03
C GLY A 395 -33.53 4.77 -33.59
N ARG A 396 -34.73 4.66 -34.17
CA ARG A 396 -35.68 3.58 -33.86
C ARG A 396 -35.24 2.28 -34.53
N ARG A 397 -35.29 1.18 -33.78
CA ARG A 397 -34.94 -0.16 -34.28
C ARG A 397 -36.12 -0.80 -35.03
N PRO A 398 -35.88 -1.55 -36.11
CA PRO A 398 -34.57 -1.83 -36.71
C PRO A 398 -33.97 -0.60 -37.40
N LEU A 399 -32.67 -0.38 -37.22
CA LEU A 399 -31.98 0.79 -37.77
C LEU A 399 -32.03 0.80 -39.31
N ARG A 400 -32.19 2.01 -39.86
CA ARG A 400 -32.22 2.27 -41.31
C ARG A 400 -30.97 3.07 -41.69
N LEU A 401 -29.86 2.36 -41.96
CA LEU A 401 -28.54 2.99 -42.16
C LEU A 401 -28.53 4.03 -43.30
N ASP A 402 -29.32 3.79 -44.35
CA ASP A 402 -29.58 4.74 -45.43
C ASP A 402 -30.12 6.08 -44.92
N ARG A 403 -31.17 6.02 -44.10
CA ARG A 403 -31.81 7.21 -43.50
C ARG A 403 -30.94 7.85 -42.42
N VAL A 404 -30.15 7.07 -41.69
CA VAL A 404 -29.19 7.57 -40.68
C VAL A 404 -28.12 8.42 -41.35
N ALA A 405 -27.55 7.94 -42.46
CA ALA A 405 -26.54 8.67 -43.21
C ALA A 405 -27.11 9.94 -43.88
N GLU A 406 -28.31 9.84 -44.46
CA GLU A 406 -29.01 11.00 -45.07
C GLU A 406 -29.40 12.07 -44.04
N ALA A 407 -29.89 11.66 -42.87
CA ALA A 407 -30.21 12.57 -41.78
C ALA A 407 -28.95 13.29 -41.26
N ALA A 408 -27.81 12.59 -41.15
CA ALA A 408 -26.53 13.18 -40.80
C ALA A 408 -26.01 14.14 -41.89
N ALA A 409 -26.17 13.80 -43.16
CA ALA A 409 -25.73 14.60 -44.30
C ALA A 409 -26.56 15.90 -44.49
N THR A 410 -27.78 15.96 -43.97
CA THR A 410 -28.71 17.09 -44.13
C THR A 410 -28.81 18.01 -42.92
N LEU A 411 -28.01 17.76 -41.88
CA LEU A 411 -27.98 18.53 -40.64
C LEU A 411 -27.39 19.93 -40.85
N LYS A 412 -28.26 20.95 -40.89
CA LYS A 412 -27.91 22.33 -41.28
C LYS A 412 -26.95 23.09 -40.34
N ASN A 413 -26.64 22.55 -39.16
CA ASN A 413 -25.86 23.24 -38.12
C ASN A 413 -24.57 22.51 -37.69
N ASP A 414 -24.20 21.40 -38.33
CA ASP A 414 -23.01 20.63 -37.94
C ASP A 414 -22.24 20.11 -39.17
N ALA A 415 -21.22 20.88 -39.59
CA ALA A 415 -20.37 20.54 -40.72
C ALA A 415 -19.53 19.25 -40.52
N VAL A 416 -19.35 18.79 -39.28
CA VAL A 416 -18.67 17.53 -38.99
C VAL A 416 -19.65 16.38 -39.20
N MET A 417 -20.88 16.49 -38.71
CA MET A 417 -21.94 15.50 -38.97
C MET A 417 -22.27 15.37 -40.44
N VAL A 418 -22.32 16.48 -41.19
CA VAL A 418 -22.56 16.44 -42.63
C VAL A 418 -21.47 15.66 -43.36
N ARG A 419 -20.20 15.91 -43.04
CA ARG A 419 -19.07 15.15 -43.63
C ARG A 419 -19.14 13.67 -43.28
N LYS A 420 -19.50 13.33 -42.03
CA LYS A 420 -19.68 11.94 -41.60
C LYS A 420 -20.85 11.26 -42.31
N GLY A 421 -21.97 11.95 -42.49
CA GLY A 421 -23.11 11.44 -43.25
C GLY A 421 -22.76 11.16 -44.71
N ILE A 422 -22.03 12.08 -45.37
CA ILE A 422 -21.54 11.90 -46.74
C ILE A 422 -20.58 10.71 -46.82
N ARG A 423 -19.61 10.62 -45.90
CA ARG A 423 -18.65 9.49 -45.84
C ARG A 423 -19.35 8.17 -45.57
N SER A 424 -20.36 8.13 -44.70
CA SER A 424 -21.17 6.93 -44.45
C SER A 424 -21.94 6.48 -45.69
N MET A 425 -22.47 7.40 -46.50
CA MET A 425 -23.10 7.05 -47.79
C MET A 425 -22.08 6.49 -48.79
N GLU A 426 -20.87 7.07 -48.85
CA GLU A 426 -19.78 6.59 -49.69
C GLU A 426 -19.33 5.18 -49.28
N LEU A 427 -19.14 4.94 -47.98
CA LEU A 427 -18.75 3.64 -47.42
C LEU A 427 -19.82 2.57 -47.67
N LEU A 428 -21.11 2.91 -47.55
CA LEU A 428 -22.18 1.99 -47.94
C LEU A 428 -22.13 1.62 -49.43
N SER A 429 -21.80 2.57 -50.31
CA SER A 429 -21.63 2.31 -51.75
C SER A 429 -20.42 1.42 -52.03
N GLN A 430 -19.28 1.71 -51.40
CA GLN A 430 -18.05 0.93 -51.57
C GLN A 430 -18.19 -0.50 -51.05
N LEU A 431 -18.81 -0.69 -49.89
CA LEU A 431 -19.09 -2.02 -49.34
C LEU A 431 -20.11 -2.80 -50.20
N GLN A 432 -21.04 -2.11 -50.86
CA GLN A 432 -21.97 -2.72 -51.79
C GLN A 432 -21.29 -3.14 -53.11
N GLU A 433 -20.39 -2.31 -53.64
CA GLU A 433 -19.57 -2.65 -54.82
C GLU A 433 -18.67 -3.86 -54.58
N LEU A 434 -18.12 -3.97 -53.36
CA LEU A 434 -17.34 -5.12 -52.89
C LEU A 434 -18.20 -6.34 -52.49
N ARG A 435 -19.54 -6.24 -52.59
CA ARG A 435 -20.51 -7.30 -52.25
C ARG A 435 -20.48 -7.77 -50.79
N VAL A 436 -19.98 -6.93 -49.88
CA VAL A 436 -19.95 -7.21 -48.43
C VAL A 436 -21.31 -6.95 -47.79
N VAL A 437 -22.05 -5.96 -48.30
CA VAL A 437 -23.39 -5.60 -47.83
C VAL A 437 -24.35 -5.44 -49.00
N ASP A 438 -25.64 -5.75 -48.79
CA ASP A 438 -26.67 -5.57 -49.80
C ASP A 438 -27.63 -4.44 -49.40
N LYS A 439 -28.17 -3.72 -50.39
CA LYS A 439 -29.19 -2.70 -50.15
C LYS A 439 -30.59 -3.31 -50.06
N SER A 440 -30.81 -4.46 -50.70
CA SER A 440 -32.09 -5.17 -50.76
C SER A 440 -32.50 -5.78 -49.42
N ASP A 441 -31.54 -6.15 -48.57
CA ASP A 441 -31.77 -6.65 -47.20
C ASP A 441 -31.71 -5.52 -46.14
N GLY A 442 -31.50 -4.28 -46.58
CA GLY A 442 -31.36 -3.12 -45.71
C GLY A 442 -30.03 -3.04 -44.95
N PHE A 443 -28.96 -3.59 -45.52
CA PHE A 443 -27.62 -3.66 -44.94
C PHE A 443 -27.61 -4.46 -43.63
N SER A 444 -28.27 -5.61 -43.61
CA SER A 444 -28.58 -6.38 -42.39
C SER A 444 -27.34 -6.68 -41.54
N LEU A 445 -26.25 -7.14 -42.17
CA LEU A 445 -24.98 -7.47 -41.54
C LEU A 445 -24.37 -6.28 -40.77
N LEU A 446 -24.23 -5.13 -41.42
CA LEU A 446 -23.66 -3.92 -40.81
C LEU A 446 -24.61 -3.33 -39.76
N ARG A 447 -25.93 -3.42 -39.99
CA ARG A 447 -26.96 -2.92 -39.08
C ARG A 447 -26.91 -3.66 -37.74
N ASP A 448 -26.89 -4.98 -37.77
CA ASP A 448 -26.95 -5.81 -36.56
C ASP A 448 -25.67 -5.65 -35.72
N GLU A 449 -24.52 -5.48 -36.37
CA GLU A 449 -23.24 -5.13 -35.74
C GLU A 449 -23.25 -3.74 -35.07
N VAL A 450 -23.79 -2.72 -35.75
CA VAL A 450 -23.95 -1.37 -35.18
C VAL A 450 -24.92 -1.37 -34.00
N GLU A 451 -26.02 -2.13 -34.08
CA GLU A 451 -26.99 -2.25 -32.99
C GLU A 451 -26.40 -2.94 -31.76
N SER A 452 -25.60 -3.99 -31.95
CA SER A 452 -24.91 -4.73 -30.88
C SER A 452 -23.85 -3.86 -30.19
N GLU A 453 -23.07 -3.10 -30.96
CA GLU A 453 -22.06 -2.16 -30.45
C GLU A 453 -22.69 -1.07 -29.57
N LEU A 454 -23.84 -0.53 -29.96
CA LEU A 454 -24.56 0.48 -29.17
C LEU A 454 -25.06 -0.05 -27.83
N ILE A 455 -25.46 -1.33 -27.76
CA ILE A 455 -25.84 -1.99 -26.50
C ILE A 455 -24.60 -2.17 -25.62
N HIS A 456 -23.51 -2.67 -26.20
CA HIS A 456 -22.26 -2.88 -25.49
C HIS A 456 -21.72 -1.57 -24.88
N LEU A 457 -21.67 -0.50 -25.66
CA LEU A 457 -21.25 0.84 -25.19
C LEU A 457 -22.19 1.43 -24.12
N GLY A 458 -23.49 1.10 -24.16
CA GLY A 458 -24.43 1.44 -23.11
C GLY A 458 -24.04 0.83 -21.77
N SER A 459 -23.71 -0.46 -21.75
CA SER A 459 -23.24 -1.14 -20.54
C SER A 459 -21.85 -0.70 -20.09
N LEU A 460 -20.96 -0.34 -21.02
CA LEU A 460 -19.65 0.22 -20.68
C LEU A 460 -19.77 1.58 -19.98
N LYS A 461 -20.70 2.44 -20.39
CA LYS A 461 -20.95 3.72 -19.71
C LYS A 461 -21.37 3.51 -18.26
N GLU A 462 -22.22 2.53 -17.98
CA GLU A 462 -22.63 2.18 -16.61
C GLU A 462 -21.43 1.70 -15.78
N LYS A 463 -20.59 0.83 -16.36
CA LYS A 463 -19.34 0.37 -15.72
C LYS A 463 -18.38 1.54 -15.42
N VAL A 464 -18.15 2.44 -16.38
CA VAL A 464 -17.27 3.60 -16.20
C VAL A 464 -17.83 4.57 -15.14
N LEU A 465 -19.16 4.75 -15.08
CA LEU A 465 -19.78 5.55 -14.01
C LEU A 465 -19.62 4.90 -12.64
N GLU A 466 -19.68 3.57 -12.56
CA GLU A 466 -19.41 2.82 -11.34
C GLU A 466 -17.93 2.93 -10.92
N GLU A 467 -17.00 2.81 -11.87
CA GLU A 467 -15.57 3.02 -11.64
C GLU A 467 -15.25 4.45 -11.22
N THR A 468 -15.92 5.44 -11.81
CA THR A 468 -15.75 6.85 -11.43
C THR A 468 -16.12 7.04 -9.95
N LYS A 469 -17.21 6.45 -9.49
CA LYS A 469 -17.60 6.47 -8.07
C LYS A 469 -16.57 5.78 -7.18
N LYS A 470 -16.04 4.63 -7.59
CA LYS A 470 -14.96 3.93 -6.88
C LYS A 470 -13.70 4.80 -6.80
N LEU A 471 -13.36 5.50 -7.87
CA LEU A 471 -12.20 6.38 -7.93
C LEU A 471 -12.37 7.63 -7.05
N GLU A 472 -13.57 8.20 -6.97
CA GLU A 472 -13.90 9.28 -6.03
C GLU A 472 -13.74 8.84 -4.57
N GLU A 473 -14.14 7.61 -4.25
CA GLU A 473 -13.94 7.02 -2.92
C GLU A 473 -12.46 6.78 -2.59
N VAL A 474 -11.69 6.28 -3.56
CA VAL A 474 -10.23 6.15 -3.44
C VAL A 474 -9.59 7.52 -3.24
N PHE A 475 -9.98 8.53 -4.02
CA PHE A 475 -9.47 9.90 -3.89
C PHE A 475 -9.75 10.48 -2.50
N ARG A 476 -10.96 10.25 -1.95
CA ARG A 476 -11.30 10.63 -0.58
C ARG A 476 -10.38 9.94 0.43
N THR A 477 -10.19 8.63 0.28
CA THR A 477 -9.31 7.82 1.14
C THR A 477 -7.86 8.30 1.08
N ILE A 478 -7.35 8.67 -0.11
CA ILE A 478 -6.01 9.23 -0.29
C ILE A 478 -5.91 10.60 0.38
N ARG A 479 -6.94 11.46 0.30
CA ARG A 479 -6.93 12.75 1.03
C ARG A 479 -6.94 12.56 2.54
N ASP A 480 -7.70 11.59 3.05
CA ASP A 480 -7.72 11.25 4.46
C ASP A 480 -6.36 10.68 4.90
N HIS A 481 -5.74 9.83 4.08
CA HIS A 481 -4.40 9.31 4.33
C HIS A 481 -3.32 10.39 4.25
N ASN A 482 -3.41 11.33 3.32
CA ASN A 482 -2.51 12.48 3.25
C ASN A 482 -2.65 13.36 4.50
N SER A 483 -3.88 13.66 4.92
CA SER A 483 -4.15 14.40 6.17
C SER A 483 -3.57 13.66 7.38
N TYR A 484 -3.68 12.34 7.40
CA TYR A 484 -3.05 11.48 8.41
C TYR A 484 -1.52 11.54 8.36
N LEU A 485 -0.89 11.44 7.19
CA LEU A 485 0.56 11.53 7.03
C LEU A 485 1.09 12.91 7.43
N VAL A 486 0.37 13.98 7.13
CA VAL A 486 0.68 15.34 7.60
C VAL A 486 0.62 15.41 9.12
N GLY A 487 -0.41 14.83 9.74
CA GLY A 487 -0.51 14.70 11.19
C GLY A 487 0.62 13.87 11.80
N GLN A 488 1.00 12.76 11.18
CA GLN A 488 2.18 11.97 11.57
C GLN A 488 3.45 12.81 11.50
N LEU A 489 3.64 13.58 10.44
CA LEU A 489 4.80 14.44 10.25
C LEU A 489 4.88 15.49 11.38
N GLU A 490 3.75 16.05 11.78
CA GLU A 490 3.65 17.00 12.89
C GLU A 490 3.91 16.34 14.25
N THR A 491 3.45 15.10 14.43
CA THR A 491 3.68 14.29 15.63
C THR A 491 5.15 13.89 15.72
N TYR A 492 5.78 13.48 14.63
CA TYR A 492 7.21 13.17 14.57
C TYR A 492 8.06 14.42 14.77
N LYS A 493 7.66 15.58 14.25
CA LYS A 493 8.29 16.86 14.56
C LYS A 493 8.23 17.16 16.06
N SER A 494 7.08 16.96 16.68
CA SER A 494 6.88 17.16 18.12
C SER A 494 7.67 16.16 18.95
N TYR A 495 7.74 14.90 18.53
CA TYR A 495 8.53 13.86 19.16
C TYR A 495 10.03 14.13 19.04
N LEU A 496 10.51 14.50 17.84
CA LEU A 496 11.88 14.95 17.62
C LEU A 496 12.20 16.17 18.49
N HIS A 497 11.27 17.11 18.62
CA HIS A 497 11.42 18.26 19.52
C HIS A 497 11.55 17.83 20.99
N ASN A 498 10.70 16.90 21.45
CA ASN A 498 10.74 16.38 22.82
C ASN A 498 11.99 15.54 23.11
N VAL A 499 12.41 14.69 22.17
CA VAL A 499 13.64 13.90 22.30
C VAL A 499 14.87 14.79 22.24
N ARG A 500 14.87 15.81 21.37
CA ARG A 500 15.91 16.85 21.35
C ARG A 500 15.98 17.62 22.68
N SER A 501 14.83 17.91 23.30
CA SER A 501 14.78 18.53 24.63
C SER A 501 15.33 17.64 25.75
N GLN A 502 15.25 16.30 25.61
CA GLN A 502 15.77 15.35 26.59
C GLN A 502 17.26 15.02 26.38
N SER A 503 17.78 15.18 25.15
CA SER A 503 19.21 15.02 24.86
C SER A 503 20.09 16.17 25.37
N GLU A 504 19.48 17.32 25.70
CA GLU A 504 20.14 18.38 26.46
C GLU A 504 20.09 18.01 27.94
N GLY A 505 21.23 17.50 28.44
CA GLY A 505 21.38 17.02 29.81
C GLY A 505 20.90 18.04 30.85
N LYS A 506 20.38 17.51 31.97
CA LYS A 506 19.97 18.25 33.17
C LYS A 506 21.01 19.33 33.54
N SER A 507 20.80 20.55 33.06
CA SER A 507 21.52 21.74 33.48
C SER A 507 20.51 22.77 33.98
N ARG A 508 20.53 22.92 35.31
CA ARG A 508 20.19 24.10 36.12
C ARG A 508 19.09 25.06 35.62
N GLY A 509 18.00 25.04 36.39
CA GLY A 509 17.28 26.25 36.80
C GLY A 509 16.31 26.82 35.76
N LYS A 510 15.04 26.87 36.14
CA LYS A 510 14.01 27.67 35.45
C LYS A 510 14.43 29.15 35.42
N GLN A 511 15.19 29.56 34.40
CA GLN A 511 15.23 30.93 33.92
C GLN A 511 14.40 30.99 32.64
N LYS A 512 13.50 31.98 32.55
CA LYS A 512 12.75 32.26 31.32
C LYS A 512 13.75 32.53 30.19
N VAL A 513 13.94 31.54 29.32
CA VAL A 513 14.76 31.63 28.11
C VAL A 513 14.02 32.56 27.13
N GLN A 514 14.40 33.84 27.11
CA GLN A 514 13.89 34.83 26.17
C GLN A 514 14.53 34.65 24.78
N ALA A 515 13.75 34.21 23.79
CA ALA A 515 14.20 34.08 22.40
C ALA A 515 14.83 35.40 21.89
N LEU A 516 15.98 35.28 21.22
CA LEU A 516 16.71 36.41 20.64
C LEU A 516 16.35 36.56 19.14
N GLY A 517 16.07 37.77 18.70
CA GLY A 517 15.65 38.06 17.32
C GLY A 517 14.13 38.29 17.18
N PRO A 518 13.58 38.31 15.96
CA PRO A 518 14.24 38.06 14.68
C PRO A 518 15.07 39.25 14.19
N TYR A 519 16.30 38.98 13.72
CA TYR A 519 17.11 39.94 12.98
C TYR A 519 16.88 39.77 11.49
N LYS A 520 16.42 40.85 10.85
CA LYS A 520 16.08 40.87 9.44
C LYS A 520 17.28 41.28 8.58
N PHE A 521 17.58 40.48 7.55
CA PHE A 521 18.61 40.75 6.55
C PHE A 521 18.02 40.67 5.15
N THR A 522 18.34 41.62 4.28
CA THR A 522 17.90 41.53 2.88
C THR A 522 18.78 40.55 2.11
N HIS A 523 18.24 39.96 1.03
CA HIS A 523 19.01 39.06 0.15
C HIS A 523 20.30 39.76 -0.35
N GLN A 524 20.19 40.99 -0.84
CA GLN A 524 21.33 41.81 -1.30
C GLN A 524 22.39 42.05 -0.21
N GLN A 525 21.98 42.21 1.04
CA GLN A 525 22.92 42.42 2.15
C GLN A 525 23.74 41.15 2.42
N LEU A 526 23.10 39.99 2.47
CA LEU A 526 23.79 38.72 2.73
C LEU A 526 24.68 38.30 1.55
N GLU A 527 24.30 38.64 0.32
CA GLU A 527 25.13 38.46 -0.87
C GLU A 527 26.38 39.36 -0.81
N LYS A 528 26.23 40.64 -0.45
CA LYS A 528 27.36 41.58 -0.29
C LYS A 528 28.30 41.21 0.85
N GLU A 529 27.77 40.66 1.94
CA GLU A 529 28.57 40.18 3.09
C GLU A 529 29.23 38.80 2.83
N GLY A 530 28.95 38.17 1.68
CA GLY A 530 29.47 36.85 1.30
C GLY A 530 28.88 35.70 2.11
N VAL A 531 27.76 35.95 2.80
CA VAL A 531 27.02 34.93 3.57
C VAL A 531 26.22 34.05 2.62
N ILE A 532 25.67 34.60 1.53
CA ILE A 532 25.12 33.83 0.41
C ILE A 532 26.26 33.55 -0.57
N GLN A 533 26.58 32.26 -0.75
CA GLN A 533 27.62 31.79 -1.67
C GLN A 533 27.07 31.57 -3.08
N ARG A 534 25.86 31.02 -3.20
CA ARG A 534 25.14 30.86 -4.48
C ARG A 534 23.65 31.10 -4.29
N SER A 535 22.97 31.66 -5.29
CA SER A 535 21.53 31.84 -5.27
C SER A 535 20.92 31.57 -6.64
N ASN A 536 20.00 30.60 -6.68
CA ASN A 536 19.21 30.24 -7.86
C ASN A 536 17.93 31.09 -7.96
N VAL A 537 17.82 32.15 -7.17
CA VAL A 537 16.69 33.07 -7.18
C VAL A 537 16.82 34.05 -8.35
N PRO A 538 15.78 34.21 -9.20
CA PRO A 538 15.76 35.19 -10.29
C PRO A 538 16.01 36.63 -9.80
N GLU A 539 16.84 37.40 -10.51
CA GLU A 539 17.28 38.75 -10.10
C GLU A 539 16.12 39.72 -9.82
N ASN A 540 15.08 39.67 -10.66
CA ASN A 540 13.86 40.46 -10.51
C ASN A 540 13.08 40.19 -9.21
N ARG A 541 13.32 39.06 -8.53
CA ARG A 541 12.66 38.68 -7.27
C ARG A 541 13.54 38.92 -6.04
N ARG A 542 14.86 39.08 -6.19
CA ARG A 542 15.81 39.24 -5.06
C ARG A 542 15.53 40.48 -4.20
N ALA A 543 15.10 41.59 -4.81
CA ALA A 543 14.78 42.84 -4.11
C ALA A 543 13.59 42.73 -3.12
N ASN A 544 12.77 41.69 -3.27
CA ASN A 544 11.60 41.43 -2.45
C ASN A 544 11.81 40.32 -1.42
N ILE A 545 13.01 39.74 -1.33
CA ILE A 545 13.34 38.66 -0.41
C ILE A 545 14.15 39.18 0.77
N PHE A 546 13.78 38.72 1.96
CA PHE A 546 14.54 38.94 3.18
C PHE A 546 14.56 37.68 4.04
N PHE A 547 15.60 37.55 4.85
CA PHE A 547 15.81 36.44 5.77
C PHE A 547 15.69 36.95 7.20
N ASN A 548 14.96 36.22 8.04
CA ASN A 548 14.90 36.47 9.46
C ASN A 548 15.71 35.42 10.19
N PHE A 549 16.67 35.86 11.00
CA PHE A 549 17.48 35.01 11.85
C PHE A 549 16.97 35.15 13.27
N ASN A 550 16.47 34.07 13.85
CA ASN A 550 16.04 34.02 15.23
C ASN A 550 16.81 32.92 15.99
N SER A 551 16.92 33.06 17.31
CA SER A 551 17.50 32.05 18.19
C SER A 551 16.49 31.75 19.30
N PRO A 552 15.72 30.65 19.16
CA PRO A 552 14.67 30.32 20.13
C PRO A 552 15.27 29.78 21.45
N LEU A 553 16.39 29.04 21.37
CA LEU A 553 17.15 28.52 22.51
C LEU A 553 18.65 28.80 22.33
N PRO A 554 19.44 28.93 23.41
CA PRO A 554 20.89 29.13 23.30
C PRO A 554 21.51 28.00 22.47
N GLY A 555 22.32 28.35 21.46
CA GLY A 555 22.94 27.37 20.57
C GLY A 555 22.05 26.85 19.43
N THR A 556 20.79 27.30 19.31
CA THR A 556 19.91 27.00 18.17
C THR A 556 19.53 28.27 17.42
N PHE A 557 19.45 28.19 16.10
CA PHE A 557 19.12 29.30 15.22
C PHE A 557 18.13 28.85 14.15
N VAL A 558 17.13 29.68 13.85
CA VAL A 558 16.23 29.46 12.72
C VAL A 558 16.42 30.59 11.72
N ILE A 559 16.65 30.22 10.47
CA ILE A 559 16.71 31.14 9.34
C ILE A 559 15.42 30.95 8.53
N SER A 560 14.56 31.96 8.49
CA SER A 560 13.34 31.93 7.69
C SER A 560 13.44 32.87 6.49
N LEU A 561 13.15 32.35 5.30
CA LEU A 561 13.06 33.12 4.05
C LEU A 561 11.66 33.70 3.92
N HIS A 562 11.55 35.01 3.72
CA HIS A 562 10.30 35.72 3.50
C HIS A 562 10.31 36.49 2.18
N TYR A 563 9.12 36.58 1.57
CA TYR A 563 8.86 37.43 0.41
C TYR A 563 7.93 38.57 0.81
N LYS A 564 8.26 39.81 0.42
CA LYS A 564 7.45 41.00 0.70
C LYS A 564 6.00 40.78 0.23
N GLY A 565 5.05 40.90 1.15
CA GLY A 565 3.61 40.71 0.88
C GLY A 565 3.01 39.39 1.37
N ARG A 566 3.81 38.47 1.93
CA ARG A 566 3.29 37.26 2.62
C ARG A 566 3.61 37.30 4.11
N ASN A 567 2.63 36.95 4.94
CA ASN A 567 2.76 36.96 6.41
C ASN A 567 3.51 35.73 6.97
N ARG A 568 3.67 34.66 6.19
CA ARG A 568 4.36 33.41 6.61
C ARG A 568 5.69 33.24 5.87
N GLY A 569 6.69 32.67 6.54
CA GLY A 569 7.94 32.25 5.92
C GLY A 569 7.68 31.24 4.80
N LEU A 570 8.37 31.39 3.67
CA LEU A 570 8.31 30.46 2.54
C LEU A 570 9.09 29.18 2.83
N LEU A 571 10.24 29.32 3.47
CA LEU A 571 11.15 28.24 3.85
C LEU A 571 11.77 28.59 5.20
N GLU A 572 12.02 27.57 6.01
CA GLU A 572 12.64 27.70 7.33
C GLU A 572 13.76 26.66 7.44
N LEU A 573 14.90 27.08 8.00
CA LEU A 573 16.06 26.24 8.23
C LEU A 573 16.44 26.30 9.70
N ASP A 574 16.37 25.17 10.38
CA ASP A 574 16.81 25.01 11.76
C ASP A 574 18.29 24.61 11.80
N LEU A 575 19.09 25.35 12.56
CA LEU A 575 20.54 25.16 12.70
C LEU A 575 20.92 25.05 14.17
N LYS A 576 21.81 24.10 14.49
CA LYS A 576 22.51 24.08 15.78
C LYS A 576 23.93 24.59 15.63
N LEU A 577 24.44 25.23 16.68
CA LEU A 577 25.81 25.71 16.72
C LEU A 577 26.81 24.56 16.59
N ASP A 578 26.54 23.42 17.24
CA ASP A 578 27.38 22.23 17.18
C ASP A 578 27.49 21.67 15.74
N ASP A 579 26.35 21.57 15.03
CA ASP A 579 26.33 21.12 13.63
C ASP A 579 27.14 22.06 12.73
N LEU A 580 27.04 23.39 12.94
CA LEU A 580 27.82 24.37 12.17
C LEU A 580 29.33 24.30 12.49
N LEU A 581 29.71 24.01 13.74
CA LEU A 581 31.10 23.82 14.15
C LEU A 581 31.67 22.50 13.63
N GLU A 582 30.87 21.44 13.58
CA GLU A 582 31.23 20.16 12.97
C GLU A 582 31.41 20.31 11.45
N MET A 583 30.49 20.98 10.75
CA MET A 583 30.63 21.31 9.34
C MET A 583 31.88 22.15 9.05
N GLN A 584 32.24 23.08 9.94
CA GLN A 584 33.49 23.85 9.84
C GLN A 584 34.73 22.95 10.03
N LYS A 585 34.67 21.98 10.95
CA LYS A 585 35.76 21.04 11.20
C LYS A 585 35.96 20.05 10.05
N ASP A 586 34.87 19.64 9.41
CA ASP A 586 34.85 18.71 8.28
C ASP A 586 35.08 19.39 6.92
N ASN A 587 35.48 20.68 6.90
CA ASN A 587 35.69 21.48 5.69
C ASN A 587 34.46 21.56 4.76
N THR A 588 33.25 21.41 5.30
CA THR A 588 32.01 21.59 4.55
C THR A 588 31.63 23.07 4.57
N GLU A 589 31.94 23.77 3.48
CA GLU A 589 31.80 25.24 3.44
C GLU A 589 30.39 25.74 3.11
N ALA A 590 29.48 24.86 2.69
CA ALA A 590 28.19 25.23 2.13
C ALA A 590 27.00 24.66 2.92
N LEU A 591 25.98 25.49 3.12
CA LEU A 591 24.72 25.19 3.78
C LEU A 591 23.55 25.49 2.85
N ASP A 592 22.81 24.47 2.43
CA ASP A 592 21.77 24.60 1.41
C ASP A 592 20.40 24.90 2.01
N LEU A 593 19.76 25.97 1.51
CA LEU A 593 18.36 26.32 1.73
C LEU A 593 17.65 26.41 0.38
N GLU A 594 17.45 25.24 -0.25
CA GLU A 594 16.83 25.00 -1.57
C GLU A 594 17.32 25.94 -2.70
N TYR A 595 16.83 27.18 -2.72
CA TYR A 595 17.13 28.20 -3.71
C TYR A 595 18.38 29.04 -3.38
N VAL A 596 18.92 28.93 -2.17
CA VAL A 596 20.04 29.74 -1.67
C VAL A 596 21.02 28.86 -0.91
N GLN A 597 22.29 28.97 -1.23
CA GLN A 597 23.39 28.28 -0.55
C GLN A 597 24.17 29.31 0.28
N PHE A 598 24.28 29.08 1.58
CA PHE A 598 25.02 29.93 2.51
C PHE A 598 26.43 29.40 2.77
N ASN A 599 27.37 30.30 3.05
CA ASN A 599 28.70 29.91 3.50
C ASN A 599 28.72 29.68 5.02
N VAL A 600 29.04 28.47 5.45
CA VAL A 600 29.01 28.02 6.86
C VAL A 600 29.86 28.91 7.75
N THR A 601 31.10 29.24 7.34
CA THR A 601 32.02 30.06 8.14
C THR A 601 31.50 31.49 8.32
N LYS A 602 30.91 32.07 7.26
CA LYS A 602 30.34 33.43 7.30
C LYS A 602 29.02 33.47 8.07
N VAL A 603 28.18 32.44 7.98
CA VAL A 603 26.97 32.30 8.81
C VAL A 603 27.36 32.22 10.28
N LEU A 604 28.33 31.38 10.63
CA LEU A 604 28.81 31.24 12.01
C LEU A 604 29.38 32.56 12.55
N ALA A 605 30.14 33.30 11.75
CA ALA A 605 30.62 34.64 12.11
C ALA A 605 29.46 35.66 12.29
N LEU A 606 28.44 35.61 11.43
CA LEU A 606 27.26 36.47 11.53
C LEU A 606 26.45 36.18 12.80
N LEU A 607 26.25 34.89 13.10
CA LEU A 607 25.55 34.41 14.29
C LEU A 607 26.31 34.81 15.56
N ASN A 608 27.62 34.56 15.63
CA ASN A 608 28.44 35.00 16.76
C ASN A 608 28.42 36.53 16.93
N LYS A 609 28.51 37.30 15.85
CA LYS A 609 28.47 38.77 15.93
C LYS A 609 27.14 39.31 16.47
N ARG A 610 26.01 38.67 16.12
CA ARG A 610 24.66 39.16 16.44
C ARG A 610 24.09 38.59 17.73
N PHE A 611 24.47 37.37 18.09
CA PHE A 611 23.90 36.65 19.22
C PHE A 611 24.87 36.44 20.39
N ALA A 612 26.21 36.47 20.19
CA ALA A 612 27.17 36.20 21.28
C ALA A 612 27.46 37.39 22.23
N ARG A 613 26.92 38.59 21.97
CA ARG A 613 27.24 39.81 22.75
C ARG A 613 26.49 39.96 24.08
N LYS A 614 25.63 39.02 24.49
CA LYS A 614 24.98 39.05 25.81
C LYS A 614 25.49 37.87 26.65
N LYS A 615 26.52 38.14 27.47
CA LYS A 615 27.01 37.19 28.50
C LYS A 615 25.83 36.75 29.37
N GLY A 616 25.58 35.45 29.42
CA GLY A 616 24.49 34.83 30.20
C GLY A 616 23.58 33.91 29.39
N TRP A 617 23.91 33.66 28.13
CA TRP A 617 23.33 32.65 27.25
C TRP A 617 24.44 31.77 26.69
#